data_AF-A0A937VA97-F1
#
_entry.id   AF-A0A937VA97-F1
#
_cell.length_a   1.000
_cell.length_b   1.000
_cell.length_c   1.000
_cell.angle_alpha   90.00
_cell.angle_beta   90.00
_cell.angle_gamma   90.00
#
_symmetry.space_group_name_H-M   'P 1'
#
loop_
_entity.id
_entity.type
_entity.pdbx_description
1 polymer ?
#
loop_
_entity_poly.entity_id
_entity_poly.type
_entity_poly.pdbx_seq_one_letter_code
_entity_poly.pdbx_strand_id
1 'polypeptide(L)' 'MATLMWEPVREQYCDRVGKQVALEAELVFPAEFMPDQPPRVTAHRCSLGMVCNLFDKPTCCWAGTNPGYDPLA' A
#
# COMPACT_ATOMS: atom_id res chain seq x y z
N MET A 1 -21.73 -5.80 8.63
CA MET A 1 -20.39 -6.40 8.40
C MET A 1 -19.39 -5.26 8.28
N ALA A 2 -18.14 -5.41 8.73
CA ALA A 2 -17.12 -4.39 8.50
C ALA A 2 -16.65 -4.46 7.03
N THR A 3 -16.45 -3.32 6.40
CA THR A 3 -16.04 -3.23 4.99
C THR A 3 -14.53 -2.94 4.91
N LEU A 4 -13.83 -3.70 4.08
CA LEU A 4 -12.39 -3.54 3.82
C LEU A 4 -12.17 -2.90 2.46
N MET A 5 -11.40 -1.82 2.41
CA MET A 5 -11.10 -1.10 1.17
C MET A 5 -9.63 -0.68 1.15
N TRP A 6 -8.99 -0.72 -0.02
CA TRP A 6 -7.65 -0.14 -0.20
C TRP A 6 -7.79 1.23 -0.84
N GLU A 7 -7.21 2.25 -0.23
CA GLU A 7 -7.25 3.63 -0.74
C GLU A 7 -5.84 4.22 -0.88
N PRO A 8 -5.56 4.97 -1.96
CA PRO A 8 -4.28 5.66 -2.12
C PRO A 8 -4.18 6.81 -1.11
N VAL A 9 -3.16 6.75 -0.25
CA VAL A 9 -2.88 7.80 0.76
C VAL A 9 -1.78 8.76 0.31
N ARG A 10 -0.92 8.33 -0.62
CA ARG A 10 0.13 9.17 -1.22
C ARG A 10 0.54 8.64 -2.58
N GLU A 11 0.73 9.51 -3.55
CA GLU A 11 1.30 9.17 -4.86
C GLU A 11 2.69 9.79 -5.02
N GLN A 12 3.58 9.05 -5.68
CA GLN A 12 4.91 9.55 -6.04
C GLN A 12 5.54 8.73 -7.17
N TYR A 13 6.58 9.29 -7.78
CA TYR A 13 7.37 8.57 -8.77
C TYR A 13 8.38 7.64 -8.08
N CYS A 14 8.54 6.41 -8.59
CA CYS A 14 9.50 5.43 -8.07
C CYS A 14 10.63 5.19 -9.07
N ASP A 15 11.84 5.63 -8.72
CA ASP A 15 13.03 5.54 -9.58
C ASP A 15 13.48 4.10 -9.86
N ARG A 16 13.13 3.14 -8.99
CA ARG A 16 13.51 1.72 -9.17
C ARG A 16 12.85 1.08 -10.38
N VAL A 17 11.61 1.47 -10.64
CA VAL A 17 10.74 0.90 -11.69
C VAL A 17 10.35 1.92 -12.77
N GLY A 18 10.69 3.20 -12.58
CA GLY A 18 10.47 4.27 -13.55
C GLY A 18 8.99 4.58 -13.78
N LYS A 19 8.15 4.45 -12.73
CA LYS A 19 6.69 4.59 -12.83
C LYS A 19 6.14 5.38 -11.65
N GLN A 20 4.98 6.01 -11.88
CA GLN A 20 4.14 6.55 -10.81
C GLN A 20 3.58 5.38 -9.99
N VAL A 21 3.67 5.48 -8.67
CA VAL A 21 3.17 4.49 -7.71
C VAL A 21 2.38 5.20 -6.60
N ALA A 22 1.50 4.44 -5.94
CA ALA A 22 0.77 4.91 -4.77
C ALA A 22 1.12 4.07 -3.55
N LEU A 23 1.29 4.72 -2.40
CA LEU A 23 1.14 4.09 -1.10
C LEU A 23 -0.36 3.98 -0.84
N GLU A 24 -0.84 2.76 -0.65
CA GLU A 24 -2.23 2.45 -0.34
C GLU A 24 -2.34 2.00 1.11
N ALA A 25 -3.39 2.44 1.79
CA ALA A 25 -3.76 1.98 3.12
C ALA A 25 -5.01 1.10 3.05
N GLU A 26 -5.02 0.02 3.81
CA GLU A 26 -6.22 -0.80 4.01
C GLU A 26 -7.06 -0.18 5.11
N LEU A 27 -8.24 0.30 4.74
CA LEU A 27 -9.22 0.90 5.62
C LEU A 27 -10.29 -0.12 6.00
N VAL A 28 -10.52 -0.24 7.30
CA VAL A 28 -11.63 -1.00 7.89
C VAL A 28 -12.71 -0.03 8.34
N PHE A 29 -13.83 -0.03 7.64
CA PHE A 29 -15.00 0.75 8.01
C PHE A 29 -15.81 -0.01 9.07
N PRO A 30 -16.28 0.68 10.12
CA PRO A 30 -17.06 0.03 11.16
C PRO A 30 -18.37 -0.54 10.59
N ALA A 31 -18.87 -1.58 11.24
CA ALA A 31 -20.18 -2.11 10.91
C ALA A 31 -21.28 -1.07 11.19
N GLU A 32 -22.37 -1.12 10.44
CA GLU A 32 -23.50 -0.18 10.49
C GLU A 32 -24.08 0.08 11.89
N PHE A 33 -23.88 -0.84 12.86
CA PHE A 33 -24.34 -0.66 14.23
C PHE A 33 -23.49 0.31 15.07
N MET A 34 -22.31 0.74 14.58
CA MET A 34 -21.45 1.77 15.18
C MET A 34 -20.84 2.69 14.11
N PRO A 35 -21.65 3.49 13.40
CA PRO A 35 -21.19 4.25 12.23
C PRO A 35 -20.30 5.46 12.57
N ASP A 36 -20.32 5.94 13.82
CA ASP A 36 -19.58 7.14 14.24
C ASP A 36 -18.08 6.92 14.48
N GLN A 37 -17.57 5.69 14.30
CA GLN A 37 -16.13 5.44 14.39
C GLN A 37 -15.45 5.77 13.05
N PRO A 38 -14.32 6.50 13.06
CA PRO A 38 -13.54 6.67 11.84
C PRO A 38 -13.00 5.31 11.37
N PRO A 39 -12.77 5.14 10.05
CA PRO A 39 -12.14 3.93 9.52
C PRO A 39 -10.74 3.76 10.11
N ARG A 40 -10.36 2.51 10.35
CA ARG A 40 -9.05 2.16 10.92
C ARG A 40 -8.12 1.68 9.82
N VAL A 41 -6.85 2.06 9.89
CA VAL A 41 -5.82 1.52 9.00
C VAL A 41 -5.31 0.19 9.57
N THR A 42 -5.38 -0.89 8.78
CA THR A 42 -4.85 -2.21 9.17
C THR A 42 -3.55 -2.58 8.49
N ALA A 43 -3.31 -2.07 7.29
CA ALA A 43 -2.12 -2.39 6.51
C ALA A 43 -1.76 -1.27 5.55
N HIS A 44 -0.52 -1.31 5.05
CA HIS A 44 -0.05 -0.45 3.97
C HIS A 44 0.55 -1.33 2.86
N ARG A 45 0.45 -0.88 1.60
CA ARG A 45 1.10 -1.52 0.46
C ARG A 45 1.43 -0.51 -0.64
N CYS A 46 2.34 -0.89 -1.55
CA CYS A 46 2.55 -0.15 -2.79
C CYS A 46 1.60 -0.69 -3.88
N SER A 47 1.07 0.19 -4.73
CA SER A 47 0.20 -0.18 -5.87
C SER A 47 0.87 -1.13 -6.88
N LEU A 48 2.21 -1.18 -6.93
CA LEU A 48 2.98 -2.13 -7.74
C LEU A 48 3.62 -3.27 -6.94
N GLY A 49 3.29 -3.44 -5.64
CA GLY A 49 3.99 -4.36 -4.73
C GLY A 49 4.23 -5.76 -5.31
N MET A 50 3.19 -6.41 -5.84
CA MET A 50 3.34 -7.74 -6.47
C MET A 50 3.98 -7.68 -7.86
N VAL A 51 3.66 -6.68 -8.68
CA VAL A 51 4.20 -6.54 -10.04
C VAL A 51 5.72 -6.40 -10.02
N CYS A 52 6.27 -5.74 -9.01
CA CYS A 52 7.71 -5.59 -8.80
C CYS A 52 8.46 -6.92 -8.62
N ASN A 53 7.78 -8.03 -8.29
CA ASN A 53 8.39 -9.36 -8.17
C ASN A 53 8.66 -10.01 -9.54
N LEU A 54 8.15 -9.45 -10.64
CA LEU A 54 8.42 -9.92 -12.00
C LEU A 54 9.71 -9.35 -12.59
N PHE A 55 10.42 -8.48 -11.86
CA PHE A 55 11.66 -7.88 -12.30
C PHE A 55 12.85 -8.74 -11.89
N ASP A 56 13.90 -8.79 -12.73
CA ASP A 56 15.16 -9.53 -12.45
C ASP A 56 16.06 -8.85 -11.40
N LYS A 57 15.48 -8.09 -10.46
CA LYS A 57 16.23 -7.41 -9.40
C LYS A 57 15.37 -7.21 -8.15
N PRO A 58 15.97 -7.21 -6.94
CA PRO A 58 15.28 -6.78 -5.73
C PRO A 58 14.91 -5.30 -5.83
N THR A 59 13.70 -4.95 -5.37
CA THR A 59 13.13 -3.60 -5.55
C THR A 59 13.03 -2.84 -4.23
N CYS A 60 12.13 -3.21 -3.31
CA CYS A 60 11.92 -2.50 -2.05
C CYS A 60 11.21 -3.34 -0.97
N CYS A 61 11.02 -2.74 0.21
CA CYS A 61 10.29 -3.33 1.33
C CYS A 61 8.82 -3.64 0.98
N TRP A 62 8.15 -2.76 0.23
CA TRP A 62 6.75 -2.94 -0.19
C TRP A 62 6.52 -4.08 -1.18
N ALA A 63 7.56 -4.50 -1.90
CA ALA A 63 7.53 -5.67 -2.77
C ALA A 63 7.99 -6.95 -2.04
N GLY A 64 8.44 -6.83 -0.78
CA GLY A 64 9.01 -7.93 0.01
C GLY A 64 10.40 -8.41 -0.42
N THR A 65 11.02 -7.75 -1.40
CA THR A 65 12.29 -8.21 -2.00
C THR A 65 13.53 -7.47 -1.47
N ASN A 66 13.36 -6.29 -0.86
CA ASN A 66 14.46 -5.54 -0.25
C ASN A 66 14.01 -4.74 0.99
N PRO A 67 13.99 -5.36 2.18
CA PRO A 67 13.49 -4.73 3.42
C PRO A 67 14.24 -3.45 3.83
N GLY A 68 15.50 -3.28 3.43
CA GLY A 68 16.32 -2.12 3.80
C GLY A 68 16.09 -0.87 2.94
N TYR A 69 15.20 -0.93 1.95
CA TYR A 69 14.93 0.20 1.06
C TYR A 69 13.43 0.49 0.98
N ASP A 70 13.05 1.68 1.46
CA ASP A 70 11.71 2.22 1.35
C ASP A 70 11.69 3.42 0.38
N PRO A 71 11.15 3.25 -0.85
CA PRO A 71 10.98 4.35 -1.78
C PRO A 71 9.86 5.31 -1.36
N LEU A 72 8.92 4.86 -0.54
CA LEU A 72 7.77 5.60 -0.02
C LEU A 72 8.00 5.95 1.46
N ALA A 73 9.23 6.31 1.86
CA ALA A 73 9.47 6.86 3.21
C ALA A 73 9.02 8.33 3.33
#